data_AF-A0A922JWI5-F1
#
_entry.id   AF-A0A922JWI5-F1
#
_cell.length_a   1.000
_cell.length_b   1.000
_cell.length_c   1.000
_cell.angle_alpha   90.00
_cell.angle_beta   90.00
_cell.angle_gamma   90.00
#
_symmetry.space_group_name_H-M   'P 1'
#
loop_
_entity.id
_entity.type
_entity.pdbx_description
1 polymer ?
#
loop_
_entity_poly.entity_id
_entity_poly.type
_entity_poly.pdbx_seq_one_letter_code
_entity_poly.pdbx_strand_id
1 'polypeptide(L)'
;MPTTAITSLIFVLLLLLTTTSAAQILGLDSFLTQQSRLDPQAINDSFLSLPSSLKKSFSSHFPQPHIPSLISSILSLTLPLSINLRLIGPFSPDAPALLSSFLSSASQPLHHYHVISPFEYQSHSLSIQHSLHLDVSLSPPSLASQLSQSLTSQISATTSSLRSSLLSIPFSSVDSIIKQDFEKEKPINGIYLYLLNLGPQSKPYAYTYSHGDSSPAFPKCLGTIWTGKDRYLWIDLAAGPVDYGPALSGEGLLPRGEFHPLATLHGRPKSQRALYADLASLVWSAYQSVAFKDMVIAVRTRNTQTVSDYNCNGHHVFTQTRELERPLVGSILQSMWGVSPTHLLWSPRHNSTLVDYTWSVGQTPFGPFSEVSSLSFVQKDAARRNVLLTSLNQSITSAVDVLESIAAHGGDRKLLKQNQHVEFIQRWNLFKYKLDKAVSALSHLDFEMALYYLRSSDHDMYAIHDLVYHASKEVEASLVCFKDPPFPWKSVSLSAFGFLAFFYVYAKRDKLFRNKRKQF
;
A
#
# COMPACT_ATOMS: atom_id res chain seq x y z
N MET A 1 -22.08 33.39 66.94
CA MET A 1 -20.92 32.61 66.46
C MET A 1 -21.29 31.92 65.15
N PRO A 2 -20.97 32.51 63.99
CA PRO A 2 -21.33 32.01 62.67
C PRO A 2 -20.04 31.64 61.90
N THR A 3 -19.57 30.41 62.00
CA THR A 3 -18.41 29.93 61.23
C THR A 3 -18.73 28.74 60.32
N THR A 4 -19.91 28.14 60.46
CA THR A 4 -20.33 26.97 59.67
C THR A 4 -21.16 27.31 58.43
N ALA A 5 -21.77 28.50 58.38
CA ALA A 5 -22.55 28.95 57.21
C ALA A 5 -21.65 29.47 56.07
N ILE A 6 -20.51 30.07 56.41
CA ILE A 6 -19.60 30.70 55.42
C ILE A 6 -18.80 29.63 54.66
N THR A 7 -18.41 28.54 55.31
CA THR A 7 -17.69 27.42 54.66
C THR A 7 -18.58 26.64 53.68
N SER A 8 -19.87 26.47 53.99
CA SER A 8 -20.81 25.81 53.09
C SER A 8 -21.14 26.67 51.86
N LEU A 9 -21.21 27.99 52.02
CA LEU A 9 -21.45 28.90 50.89
C LEU A 9 -20.23 29.00 49.97
N ILE A 10 -19.01 28.97 50.51
CA ILE A 10 -17.77 28.97 49.72
C ILE A 10 -17.60 27.65 48.95
N PHE A 11 -17.97 26.50 49.53
CA PHE A 11 -17.90 25.21 48.83
C PHE A 11 -18.90 25.12 47.68
N VAL A 12 -20.12 25.67 47.85
CA VAL A 12 -21.13 25.75 46.79
C VAL A 12 -20.72 26.77 45.71
N LEU A 13 -20.08 27.89 46.09
CA LEU A 13 -19.58 28.88 45.13
C LEU A 13 -18.38 28.35 44.31
N LEU A 14 -17.51 27.52 44.89
CA LEU A 14 -16.43 26.83 44.17
C LEU A 14 -16.94 25.73 43.21
N LEU A 15 -18.09 25.11 43.52
CA LEU A 15 -18.79 24.17 42.62
C LEU A 15 -19.54 24.88 41.47
N LEU A 16 -19.85 26.17 41.62
CA LEU A 16 -20.52 26.99 40.60
C LEU A 16 -19.56 27.79 39.70
N LEU A 17 -18.26 27.82 40.02
CA LEU A 17 -17.22 28.51 39.26
C LEU A 17 -16.46 27.61 38.27
N THR A 18 -16.84 26.33 38.10
CA THR A 18 -16.47 25.57 36.89
C THR A 18 -17.41 25.92 35.74
N THR A 19 -17.48 27.20 35.40
CA THR A 19 -17.85 27.60 34.05
C THR A 19 -16.69 27.22 33.16
N THR A 20 -16.67 25.97 32.68
CA THR A 20 -15.91 25.63 31.48
C THR A 20 -16.53 26.42 30.34
N SER A 21 -15.99 27.62 30.15
CA SER A 21 -15.92 28.35 28.89
C SER A 21 -15.93 27.38 27.72
N ALA A 22 -16.79 27.68 26.74
CA ALA A 22 -16.95 26.90 25.51
C ALA A 22 -15.59 26.50 24.92
N ALA A 23 -15.25 25.22 25.07
CA ALA A 23 -14.11 24.60 24.44
C ALA A 23 -14.59 23.85 23.18
N GLN A 24 -13.88 24.08 22.09
CA GLN A 24 -14.02 23.39 20.81
C GLN A 24 -14.00 21.86 20.99
N ILE A 25 -14.69 21.16 20.08
CA ILE A 25 -14.92 19.70 19.99
C ILE A 25 -13.74 18.85 20.49
N LEU A 26 -13.77 18.48 21.78
CA LEU A 26 -12.88 17.55 22.48
C LEU A 26 -13.76 16.41 23.00
N GLY A 27 -13.80 15.25 22.32
CA GLY A 27 -14.66 14.15 22.80
C GLY A 27 -14.45 12.82 22.10
N LEU A 28 -14.60 12.76 20.77
CA LEU A 28 -14.54 11.49 20.03
C LEU A 28 -13.12 10.92 19.94
N ASP A 29 -12.14 11.76 19.55
CA ASP A 29 -10.72 11.38 19.48
C ASP A 29 -10.20 10.89 20.84
N SER A 30 -10.51 11.63 21.91
CA SER A 30 -10.14 11.26 23.28
C SER A 30 -10.78 9.95 23.69
N PHE A 31 -12.08 9.78 23.42
CA PHE A 31 -12.80 8.53 23.70
C PHE A 31 -12.18 7.34 22.98
N LEU A 32 -11.96 7.42 21.66
CA LEU A 32 -11.41 6.31 20.88
C LEU A 32 -9.95 6.02 21.24
N THR A 33 -9.17 7.04 21.57
CA THR A 33 -7.79 6.87 22.08
C THR A 33 -7.79 6.22 23.46
N GLN A 34 -8.77 6.51 24.31
CA GLN A 34 -8.92 5.82 25.59
C GLN A 34 -9.34 4.36 25.38
N GLN A 35 -10.28 4.10 24.46
CA GLN A 35 -10.70 2.74 24.11
C GLN A 35 -9.53 1.92 23.54
N SER A 36 -8.67 2.50 22.69
CA SER A 36 -7.50 1.78 22.16
C SER A 36 -6.47 1.39 23.23
N ARG A 37 -6.46 2.09 24.37
CA ARG A 37 -5.63 1.71 25.53
C ARG A 37 -6.26 0.62 26.37
N LEU A 38 -7.59 0.61 26.49
CA LEU A 38 -8.32 -0.37 27.30
C LEU A 38 -8.55 -1.69 26.54
N ASP A 39 -8.78 -1.60 25.24
CA ASP A 39 -9.02 -2.73 24.33
C ASP A 39 -8.22 -2.52 23.02
N PRO A 40 -6.89 -2.73 23.04
CA PRO A 40 -6.03 -2.51 21.88
C PRO A 40 -6.36 -3.39 20.68
N GLN A 41 -7.00 -4.55 20.91
CA GLN A 41 -7.39 -5.47 19.86
C GLN A 41 -8.78 -5.15 19.28
N ALA A 42 -9.48 -4.16 19.83
CA ALA A 42 -10.84 -3.78 19.48
C ALA A 42 -11.82 -4.97 19.50
N ILE A 43 -11.76 -5.80 20.55
CA ILE A 43 -12.66 -6.95 20.74
C ILE A 43 -14.10 -6.49 20.97
N ASN A 44 -14.28 -5.37 21.68
CA ASN A 44 -15.59 -4.83 22.04
C ASN A 44 -16.03 -3.72 21.08
N ASP A 45 -17.33 -3.68 20.81
CA ASP A 45 -17.95 -2.62 20.01
C ASP A 45 -17.94 -1.28 20.76
N SER A 46 -17.05 -0.38 20.34
CA SER A 46 -16.89 0.96 20.93
C SER A 46 -18.13 1.85 20.78
N PHE A 47 -19.05 1.53 19.85
CA PHE A 47 -20.29 2.30 19.69
C PHE A 47 -21.22 2.10 20.89
N LEU A 48 -21.22 0.93 21.51
CA LEU A 48 -22.12 0.62 22.63
C LEU A 48 -21.80 1.50 23.85
N SER A 49 -20.52 1.75 24.10
CA SER A 49 -20.03 2.60 25.18
C SER A 49 -19.94 4.10 24.81
N LEU A 50 -20.29 4.48 23.57
CA LEU A 50 -20.21 5.86 23.13
C LEU A 50 -21.27 6.74 23.83
N PRO A 51 -20.89 7.89 24.41
CA PRO A 51 -21.80 8.83 25.05
C PRO A 51 -22.97 9.25 24.15
N SER A 52 -24.16 9.38 24.73
CA SER A 52 -25.38 9.74 23.99
C SER A 52 -25.32 11.12 23.32
N SER A 53 -24.56 12.06 23.89
CA SER A 53 -24.28 13.37 23.29
C SER A 53 -23.51 13.23 21.96
N LEU A 54 -22.49 12.36 21.92
CA LEU A 54 -21.71 12.08 20.72
C LEU A 54 -22.54 11.30 19.68
N LYS A 55 -23.33 10.30 20.11
CA LYS A 55 -24.27 9.59 19.22
C LYS A 55 -25.23 10.56 18.52
N LYS A 56 -25.83 11.49 19.26
CA LYS A 56 -26.74 12.51 18.70
C LYS A 56 -26.05 13.44 17.70
N SER A 57 -24.76 13.75 17.91
CA SER A 57 -23.97 14.56 16.98
C SER A 57 -23.85 13.92 15.60
N PHE A 58 -23.78 12.59 15.52
CA PHE A 58 -23.68 11.89 14.24
C PHE A 58 -24.99 11.92 13.43
N SER A 59 -26.14 12.13 14.08
CA SER A 59 -27.46 12.18 13.43
C SER A 59 -27.95 13.58 13.09
N SER A 60 -27.31 14.65 13.59
CA SER A 60 -27.90 16.00 13.58
C SER A 60 -27.49 16.90 12.40
N HIS A 61 -26.48 16.53 11.60
CA HIS A 61 -25.86 17.45 10.63
C HIS A 61 -25.69 16.92 9.20
N PHE A 62 -26.21 15.74 8.86
CA PHE A 62 -26.01 15.23 7.49
C PHE A 62 -27.18 15.57 6.55
N PRO A 63 -26.93 16.24 5.41
CA PRO A 63 -27.88 16.23 4.30
C PRO A 63 -28.10 14.78 3.85
N GLN A 64 -29.24 14.52 3.22
CA GLN A 64 -29.70 13.18 2.85
C GLN A 64 -28.56 12.34 2.24
N PRO A 65 -28.30 11.12 2.75
CA PRO A 65 -27.23 10.27 2.21
C PRO A 65 -27.58 9.86 0.79
N HIS A 66 -27.01 10.58 -0.17
CA HIS A 66 -27.03 10.13 -1.55
C HIS A 66 -26.02 8.97 -1.66
N ILE A 67 -26.51 7.74 -1.81
CA ILE A 67 -25.66 6.53 -1.82
C ILE A 67 -24.42 6.67 -2.72
N PRO A 68 -24.52 7.18 -3.97
CA PRO A 68 -23.34 7.42 -4.80
C PRO A 68 -22.30 8.39 -4.19
N SER A 69 -22.74 9.37 -3.39
CA SER A 69 -21.84 10.27 -2.65
C SER A 69 -21.08 9.53 -1.54
N LEU A 70 -21.76 8.62 -0.84
CA LEU A 70 -21.13 7.79 0.20
C LEU A 70 -20.08 6.85 -0.39
N ILE A 71 -20.39 6.20 -1.52
CA ILE A 71 -19.45 5.37 -2.28
C ILE A 71 -18.23 6.20 -2.71
N SER A 72 -18.47 7.35 -3.35
CA SER A 72 -17.41 8.27 -3.77
C SER A 72 -16.53 8.73 -2.59
N SER A 73 -17.13 8.99 -1.43
CA SER A 73 -16.40 9.42 -0.23
C SER A 73 -15.46 8.35 0.34
N ILE A 74 -15.76 7.06 0.15
CA ILE A 74 -14.89 5.97 0.60
C ILE A 74 -13.84 5.65 -0.46
N LEU A 75 -14.21 5.64 -1.74
CA LEU A 75 -13.28 5.39 -2.85
C LEU A 75 -12.25 6.52 -3.05
N SER A 76 -12.50 7.71 -2.51
CA SER A 76 -11.56 8.85 -2.54
C SER A 76 -10.54 8.85 -1.38
N LEU A 77 -10.54 7.82 -0.53
CA LEU A 77 -9.53 7.68 0.52
C LEU A 77 -8.13 7.61 -0.07
N THR A 78 -7.26 8.50 0.39
CA THR A 78 -5.87 8.62 -0.06
C THR A 78 -4.93 8.55 1.14
N LEU A 79 -3.91 7.68 1.07
CA LEU A 79 -2.87 7.53 2.08
C LEU A 79 -1.64 8.39 1.71
N PRO A 80 -1.37 9.49 2.43
CA PRO A 80 -0.15 10.26 2.25
C PRO A 80 1.05 9.52 2.86
N LEU A 81 2.12 9.38 2.07
CA LEU A 81 3.38 8.77 2.50
C LEU A 81 4.46 9.84 2.59
N SER A 82 4.97 10.08 3.81
CA SER A 82 6.01 11.08 4.07
C SER A 82 7.42 10.51 3.88
N ILE A 83 8.18 11.11 2.97
CA ILE A 83 9.61 10.85 2.77
C ILE A 83 10.39 12.13 3.01
N ASN A 84 11.38 12.09 3.90
CA ASN A 84 12.30 13.18 4.18
C ASN A 84 13.64 12.89 3.49
N LEU A 85 13.96 13.67 2.47
CA LEU A 85 15.19 13.58 1.69
C LEU A 85 16.24 14.55 2.24
N ARG A 86 17.26 14.00 2.89
CA ARG A 86 18.40 14.75 3.44
C ARG A 86 19.56 14.71 2.45
N LEU A 87 19.91 15.88 1.89
CA LEU A 87 21.02 16.04 0.95
C LEU A 87 22.30 16.36 1.73
N ILE A 88 23.30 15.50 1.64
CA ILE A 88 24.58 15.64 2.37
C ILE A 88 25.72 15.89 1.39
N GLY A 89 26.39 17.02 1.51
CA GLY A 89 27.54 17.38 0.69
C GLY A 89 27.27 18.59 -0.22
N PRO A 90 28.11 18.83 -1.25
CA PRO A 90 27.99 19.99 -2.11
C PRO A 90 26.83 19.77 -3.09
N PHE A 91 25.64 20.15 -2.68
CA PHE A 91 24.47 20.32 -3.55
C PHE A 91 24.22 21.81 -3.80
N SER A 92 23.70 22.15 -4.98
CA SER A 92 23.25 23.52 -5.27
C SER A 92 22.17 23.95 -4.26
N PRO A 93 22.10 25.23 -3.85
CA PRO A 93 21.00 25.75 -3.04
C PRO A 93 19.61 25.49 -3.63
N ASP A 94 19.52 25.38 -4.96
CA ASP A 94 18.26 25.10 -5.68
C ASP A 94 17.89 23.61 -5.73
N ALA A 95 18.80 22.71 -5.33
CA ALA A 95 18.61 21.26 -5.44
C ALA A 95 17.34 20.76 -4.72
N PRO A 96 17.01 21.22 -3.49
CA PRO A 96 15.76 20.82 -2.83
C PRO A 96 14.51 21.15 -3.65
N ALA A 97 14.41 22.36 -4.19
CA ALA A 97 13.26 22.79 -4.97
C ALA A 97 13.12 22.00 -6.28
N LEU A 98 14.25 21.79 -6.98
CA LEU A 98 14.27 21.04 -8.24
C LEU A 98 13.91 19.56 -8.03
N LEU A 99 14.48 18.90 -7.01
CA LEU A 99 14.15 17.51 -6.70
C LEU A 99 12.69 17.35 -6.30
N SER A 100 12.17 18.25 -5.45
CA SER A 100 10.75 18.28 -5.11
C SER A 100 9.86 18.41 -6.34
N SER A 101 10.22 19.27 -7.29
CA SER A 101 9.47 19.45 -8.54
C SER A 101 9.48 18.18 -9.41
N PHE A 102 10.65 17.57 -9.62
CA PHE A 102 10.76 16.36 -10.44
C PHE A 102 10.06 15.16 -9.81
N LEU A 103 10.20 14.96 -8.50
CA LEU A 103 9.56 13.83 -7.81
C LEU A 103 8.05 14.04 -7.71
N SER A 104 7.58 15.26 -7.48
CA SER A 104 6.16 15.57 -7.47
C SER A 104 5.52 15.31 -8.84
N SER A 105 6.18 15.72 -9.93
CA SER A 105 5.67 15.47 -11.29
C SER A 105 5.66 13.99 -11.67
N ALA A 106 6.66 13.21 -11.22
CA ALA A 106 6.68 11.76 -11.42
C ALA A 106 5.63 11.00 -10.58
N SER A 107 5.16 11.59 -9.47
CA SER A 107 4.17 10.99 -8.56
C SER A 107 2.70 11.24 -8.95
N GLN A 108 2.45 11.96 -10.05
CA GLN A 108 1.10 12.30 -10.52
C GLN A 108 0.74 11.52 -11.79
N PRO A 109 -0.50 11.00 -11.92
CA PRO A 109 -1.64 11.12 -11.00
C PRO A 109 -1.52 10.24 -9.74
N LEU A 110 -2.43 10.44 -8.76
CA LEU A 110 -2.57 9.53 -7.61
C LEU A 110 -2.61 8.07 -8.07
N HIS A 111 -1.77 7.25 -7.45
CA HIS A 111 -1.63 5.85 -7.82
C HIS A 111 -2.36 4.97 -6.81
N HIS A 112 -2.99 3.92 -7.34
CA HIS A 112 -3.51 2.84 -6.51
C HIS A 112 -2.36 1.90 -6.12
N TYR A 113 -2.47 1.24 -4.98
CA TYR A 113 -1.52 0.20 -4.62
C TYR A 113 -1.70 -1.01 -5.54
N HIS A 114 -0.61 -1.43 -6.19
CA HIS A 114 -0.60 -2.63 -7.02
C HIS A 114 -0.08 -3.83 -6.24
N VAL A 115 -0.77 -4.96 -6.36
CA VAL A 115 -0.37 -6.20 -5.73
C VAL A 115 0.70 -6.86 -6.60
N ILE A 116 1.93 -6.96 -6.09
CA ILE A 116 3.00 -7.75 -6.69
C ILE A 116 2.94 -9.13 -6.03
N SER A 117 2.55 -10.14 -6.80
CA SER A 117 2.46 -11.52 -6.33
C SER A 117 3.17 -12.46 -7.30
N PRO A 118 3.95 -13.44 -6.80
CA PRO A 118 4.47 -14.51 -7.64
C PRO A 118 3.40 -15.54 -8.03
N PHE A 119 2.17 -15.42 -7.52
CA PHE A 119 1.16 -16.48 -7.55
C PHE A 119 0.09 -16.39 -8.66
N GLU A 120 -0.02 -15.31 -9.45
CA GLU A 120 -1.06 -15.20 -10.49
C GLU A 120 -0.83 -14.08 -11.52
N TYR A 121 -1.44 -14.23 -12.71
CA TYR A 121 -1.33 -13.36 -13.90
C TYR A 121 -2.29 -12.16 -13.93
N GLN A 122 -3.04 -11.89 -12.86
CA GLN A 122 -3.98 -10.76 -12.82
C GLN A 122 -3.40 -9.64 -11.95
N SER A 123 -3.02 -8.56 -12.61
CA SER A 123 -2.69 -7.29 -11.97
C SER A 123 -3.93 -6.77 -11.24
N HIS A 124 -3.93 -6.86 -9.91
CA HIS A 124 -4.97 -6.30 -9.05
C HIS A 124 -4.47 -5.01 -8.40
N SER A 125 -5.30 -3.97 -8.41
CA SER A 125 -5.08 -2.72 -7.68
C SER A 125 -6.03 -2.62 -6.50
N LEU A 126 -5.52 -2.21 -5.33
CA LEU A 126 -6.38 -1.88 -4.19
C LEU A 126 -7.18 -0.60 -4.48
N SER A 127 -8.37 -0.46 -3.89
CA SER A 127 -9.23 0.72 -4.02
C SER A 127 -8.64 1.97 -3.36
N ILE A 128 -7.73 1.82 -2.40
CA ILE A 128 -7.07 2.94 -1.74
C ILE A 128 -5.97 3.54 -2.62
N GLN A 129 -5.98 4.87 -2.70
CA GLN A 129 -4.96 5.66 -3.40
C GLN A 129 -3.83 6.05 -2.45
N HIS A 130 -2.68 6.42 -3.01
CA HIS A 130 -1.59 7.01 -2.23
C HIS A 130 -1.05 8.27 -2.89
N SER A 131 -0.49 9.13 -2.05
CA SER A 131 0.24 10.32 -2.46
C SER A 131 1.61 10.35 -1.79
N LEU A 132 2.59 10.93 -2.48
CA LEU A 132 3.92 11.16 -1.93
C LEU A 132 3.96 12.57 -1.32
N HIS A 133 4.26 12.66 -0.04
CA HIS A 133 4.61 13.92 0.63
C HIS A 133 6.12 13.95 0.83
N LEU A 134 6.80 14.87 0.15
CA LEU A 134 8.25 14.94 0.15
C LEU A 134 8.74 16.19 0.87
N ASP A 135 9.57 16.02 1.88
CA ASP A 135 10.38 17.09 2.48
C ASP A 135 11.82 16.94 1.99
N VAL A 136 12.36 17.93 1.29
CA VAL A 136 13.77 17.89 0.82
C VAL A 136 14.54 19.00 1.51
N SER A 137 15.64 18.65 2.16
CA SER A 137 16.47 19.64 2.85
C SER A 137 17.97 19.37 2.68
N LEU A 138 18.75 20.45 2.72
CA LEU A 138 20.19 20.38 2.83
C LEU A 138 20.57 20.05 4.29
N SER A 139 21.56 19.18 4.46
CA SER A 139 22.10 18.83 5.77
C SER A 139 23.24 19.77 6.17
N PRO A 140 23.55 19.92 7.46
CA PRO A 140 24.65 20.77 7.92
C PRO A 140 26.00 20.35 7.32
N PRO A 141 26.88 21.31 6.92
CA PRO A 141 28.19 20.99 6.37
C PRO A 141 29.08 20.16 7.32
N SER A 142 28.88 20.28 8.63
CA SER A 142 29.59 19.49 9.64
C SER A 142 29.36 17.98 9.48
N LEU A 143 28.15 17.56 9.11
CA LEU A 143 27.83 16.16 8.87
C LEU A 143 28.58 15.61 7.64
N ALA A 144 28.61 16.39 6.55
CA ALA A 144 29.38 16.04 5.36
C ALA A 144 30.88 15.93 5.65
N SER A 145 31.45 16.87 6.41
CA SER A 145 32.85 16.84 6.82
C SER A 145 33.19 15.62 7.68
N GLN A 146 32.33 15.28 8.64
CA GLN A 146 32.51 14.11 9.51
C GLN A 146 32.48 12.81 8.70
N LEU A 147 31.52 12.66 7.79
CA LEU A 147 31.40 11.51 6.90
C LEU A 147 32.60 11.40 5.95
N SER A 148 33.00 12.51 5.33
CA SER A 148 34.15 12.55 4.42
C SER A 148 35.45 12.19 5.14
N GLN A 149 35.66 12.67 6.37
CA GLN A 149 36.82 12.32 7.18
C GLN A 149 36.84 10.83 7.56
N SER A 150 35.70 10.28 8.00
CA SER A 150 35.55 8.85 8.33
C SER A 150 35.88 7.98 7.11
N LEU A 151 35.29 8.32 5.96
CA LEU A 151 35.48 7.58 4.72
C LEU A 151 36.92 7.65 4.21
N THR A 152 37.53 8.86 4.21
CA THR A 152 38.93 9.05 3.80
C THR A 152 39.88 8.24 4.67
N SER A 153 39.63 8.19 5.98
CA SER A 153 40.40 7.39 6.93
C SER A 153 40.29 5.90 6.61
N GLN A 154 39.07 5.39 6.36
CA GLN A 154 38.84 3.99 6.00
C GLN A 154 39.49 3.61 4.68
N ILE A 155 39.37 4.45 3.65
CA ILE A 155 39.98 4.22 2.33
C ILE A 155 41.51 4.18 2.44
N SER A 156 42.10 5.05 3.26
CA SER A 156 43.55 5.09 3.46
C SER A 156 44.06 3.87 4.23
N ALA A 157 43.26 3.36 5.17
CA ALA A 157 43.58 2.16 5.96
C ALA A 157 43.34 0.85 5.19
N THR A 158 42.44 0.86 4.20
CA THR A 158 42.07 -0.35 3.45
C THR A 158 43.08 -0.67 2.37
N THR A 159 43.65 -1.87 2.43
CA THR A 159 44.58 -2.36 1.41
C THR A 159 43.85 -2.71 0.12
N SER A 160 44.38 -2.27 -1.01
CA SER A 160 43.84 -2.62 -2.33
C SER A 160 43.99 -4.12 -2.61
N SER A 161 42.94 -4.73 -3.14
CA SER A 161 42.96 -6.12 -3.60
C SER A 161 43.45 -6.19 -5.05
N LEU A 162 44.21 -7.22 -5.40
CA LEU A 162 44.56 -7.51 -6.80
C LEU A 162 43.37 -8.03 -7.62
N ARG A 163 42.29 -8.47 -6.95
CA ARG A 163 41.15 -9.15 -7.58
C ARG A 163 39.94 -8.25 -7.83
N SER A 164 39.86 -7.13 -7.12
CA SER A 164 38.74 -6.19 -7.20
C SER A 164 39.27 -4.80 -7.52
N SER A 165 38.64 -4.13 -8.47
CA SER A 165 38.89 -2.72 -8.75
C SER A 165 38.40 -1.81 -7.63
N LEU A 166 37.40 -2.26 -6.85
CA LEU A 166 36.80 -1.51 -5.74
C LEU A 166 37.41 -1.92 -4.41
N LEU A 167 37.66 -0.93 -3.54
CA LEU A 167 37.89 -1.17 -2.11
C LEU A 167 36.59 -1.58 -1.41
N SER A 168 36.68 -2.58 -0.55
CA SER A 168 35.57 -3.03 0.30
C SER A 168 35.57 -2.26 1.61
N ILE A 169 34.70 -1.28 1.75
CA ILE A 169 34.57 -0.44 2.96
C ILE A 169 33.40 -0.94 3.82
N PRO A 170 33.54 -1.13 5.13
CA PRO A 170 32.41 -1.51 5.98
C PRO A 170 31.32 -0.42 5.98
N PHE A 171 30.07 -0.78 5.70
CA PHE A 171 28.93 0.15 5.72
C PHE A 171 28.80 0.87 7.09
N SER A 172 29.19 0.20 8.18
CA SER A 172 29.10 0.69 9.55
C SER A 172 29.86 1.99 9.79
N SER A 173 30.91 2.25 9.00
CA SER A 173 31.74 3.45 9.08
C SER A 173 30.98 4.73 8.71
N VAL A 174 29.94 4.59 7.87
CA VAL A 174 29.03 5.68 7.45
C VAL A 174 27.72 5.58 8.23
N ASP A 175 27.16 4.37 8.34
CA ASP A 175 25.87 4.14 8.99
C ASP A 175 25.84 4.58 10.44
N SER A 176 26.92 4.40 11.21
CA SER A 176 26.98 4.87 12.60
C SER A 176 26.81 6.38 12.74
N ILE A 177 27.34 7.16 11.78
CA ILE A 177 27.24 8.63 11.77
C ILE A 177 25.84 9.05 11.31
N ILE A 178 25.32 8.44 10.23
CA ILE A 178 23.96 8.73 9.73
C ILE A 178 22.91 8.37 10.78
N LYS A 179 23.08 7.24 11.48
CA LYS A 179 22.18 6.83 12.55
C LYS A 179 22.13 7.85 13.68
N GLN A 180 23.28 8.37 14.11
CA GLN A 180 23.34 9.43 15.14
C GLN A 180 22.64 10.70 14.68
N ASP A 181 22.70 11.02 13.39
CA ASP A 181 21.96 12.16 12.84
C ASP A 181 20.45 11.91 12.81
N PHE A 182 20.04 10.75 12.32
CA PHE A 182 18.63 10.31 12.31
C PHE A 182 18.02 10.28 13.72
N GLU A 183 18.79 9.89 14.75
CA GLU A 183 18.28 9.86 16.12
C GLU A 183 17.90 11.25 16.68
N LYS A 184 18.39 12.34 16.08
CA LYS A 184 18.03 13.73 16.44
C LYS A 184 16.66 14.14 15.88
N GLU A 185 16.15 13.43 14.87
CA GLU A 185 14.92 13.74 14.16
C GLU A 185 13.65 13.28 14.92
N LYS A 186 13.79 12.86 16.19
CA LYS A 186 12.66 12.39 17.00
C LYS A 186 11.73 13.56 17.38
N PRO A 187 10.39 13.40 17.28
CA PRO A 187 9.68 12.19 16.87
C PRO A 187 9.77 11.92 15.36
N ILE A 188 10.01 10.65 15.01
CA ILE A 188 10.22 10.22 13.61
C ILE A 188 8.92 10.41 12.82
N ASN A 189 8.96 11.30 11.83
CA ASN A 189 7.83 11.60 10.96
C ASN A 189 8.09 11.07 9.54
N GLY A 190 7.77 9.80 9.29
CA GLY A 190 7.94 9.17 7.97
C GLY A 190 9.28 8.44 7.79
N ILE A 191 9.73 8.35 6.54
CA ILE A 191 10.96 7.63 6.16
C ILE A 191 12.05 8.64 5.79
N TYR A 192 13.27 8.43 6.26
CA TYR A 192 14.41 9.31 6.00
C TYR A 192 15.34 8.70 4.94
N LEU A 193 15.56 9.44 3.85
CA LEU A 193 16.47 9.07 2.77
C LEU A 193 17.64 10.06 2.75
N TYR A 194 18.85 9.57 2.97
CA TYR A 194 20.06 10.39 2.90
C TYR A 194 20.78 10.17 1.57
N LEU A 195 20.97 11.25 0.80
CA LEU A 195 21.79 11.22 -0.42
C LEU A 195 23.16 11.82 -0.11
N LEU A 196 24.19 10.99 -0.19
CA LEU A 196 25.56 11.38 0.12
C LEU A 196 26.29 11.76 -1.16
N ASN A 197 26.79 12.98 -1.19
CA ASN A 197 27.73 13.48 -2.19
C ASN A 197 29.00 13.92 -1.45
N LEU A 198 29.89 12.98 -1.14
CA LEU A 198 31.10 13.29 -0.34
C LEU A 198 32.31 13.69 -1.20
N GLY A 199 32.09 13.89 -2.51
CA GLY A 199 33.14 14.20 -3.48
C GLY A 199 33.98 12.97 -3.88
N PRO A 200 34.89 13.15 -4.86
CA PRO A 200 35.75 12.08 -5.34
C PRO A 200 36.74 11.64 -4.26
N GLN A 201 36.98 10.33 -4.19
CA GLN A 201 37.93 9.71 -3.28
C GLN A 201 39.21 9.28 -4.00
N SER A 202 40.29 9.04 -3.25
CA SER A 202 41.60 8.66 -3.80
C SER A 202 41.59 7.31 -4.52
N LYS A 203 40.66 6.43 -4.16
CA LYS A 203 40.47 5.11 -4.75
C LYS A 203 38.96 4.84 -4.88
N PRO A 204 38.52 4.13 -5.92
CA PRO A 204 37.13 3.71 -6.04
C PRO A 204 36.81 2.67 -4.96
N TYR A 205 35.59 2.74 -4.42
CA TYR A 205 35.18 1.97 -3.25
C TYR A 205 33.69 1.64 -3.33
N ALA A 206 33.30 0.61 -2.60
CA ALA A 206 31.91 0.27 -2.36
C ALA A 206 31.78 -0.41 -0.99
N TYR A 207 30.55 -0.51 -0.49
CA TYR A 207 30.28 -0.95 0.86
C TYR A 207 30.08 -2.46 0.95
N THR A 208 30.77 -3.11 1.89
CA THR A 208 30.44 -4.48 2.30
C THR A 208 29.42 -4.47 3.41
N TYR A 209 28.53 -5.47 3.40
CA TYR A 209 27.39 -5.60 4.31
C TYR A 209 27.57 -6.67 5.39
N SER A 210 28.55 -7.56 5.21
CA SER A 210 28.81 -8.69 6.10
C SER A 210 30.27 -8.68 6.57
N HIS A 211 30.50 -9.18 7.78
CA HIS A 211 31.84 -9.26 8.37
C HIS A 211 32.71 -10.33 7.70
N GLY A 212 34.02 -10.05 7.57
CA GLY A 212 35.00 -10.95 6.98
C GLY A 212 35.29 -10.64 5.51
N ASP A 213 36.42 -11.14 5.01
CA ASP A 213 36.91 -10.83 3.67
C ASP A 213 36.22 -11.69 2.60
N SER A 214 36.02 -11.09 1.43
CA SER A 214 35.64 -11.84 0.22
C SER A 214 36.73 -12.83 -0.16
N SER A 215 36.33 -14.03 -0.56
CA SER A 215 37.25 -15.06 -1.09
C SER A 215 36.76 -15.60 -2.44
N PRO A 216 37.61 -16.28 -3.22
CA PRO A 216 37.18 -16.87 -4.50
C PRO A 216 36.04 -17.89 -4.36
N ALA A 217 35.93 -18.54 -3.19
CA ALA A 217 34.85 -19.48 -2.88
C ALA A 217 33.61 -18.81 -2.24
N PHE A 218 33.76 -17.56 -1.78
CA PHE A 218 32.72 -16.78 -1.10
C PHE A 218 32.87 -15.29 -1.46
N PRO A 219 32.55 -14.90 -2.71
CA PRO A 219 32.60 -13.51 -3.12
C PRO A 219 31.39 -12.77 -2.54
N LYS A 220 31.66 -11.66 -1.86
CA LYS A 220 30.62 -10.80 -1.30
C LYS A 220 30.28 -9.68 -2.25
N CYS A 221 28.99 -9.42 -2.37
CA CYS A 221 28.50 -8.32 -3.18
C CYS A 221 28.62 -7.01 -2.39
N LEU A 222 29.55 -6.15 -2.84
CA LEU A 222 29.64 -4.76 -2.43
C LEU A 222 28.49 -3.95 -2.99
N GLY A 223 28.10 -2.83 -2.37
CA GLY A 223 27.13 -1.89 -2.92
C GLY A 223 27.23 -0.45 -2.46
N THR A 224 26.29 0.37 -2.91
CA THR A 224 26.31 1.84 -2.73
C THR A 224 25.19 2.33 -1.84
N ILE A 225 24.30 1.42 -1.43
CA ILE A 225 23.07 1.71 -0.67
C ILE A 225 23.08 0.92 0.63
N TRP A 226 22.54 1.50 1.69
CA TRP A 226 22.28 0.80 2.94
C TRP A 226 20.89 1.11 3.46
N THR A 227 20.19 0.05 3.89
CA THR A 227 18.91 0.17 4.59
C THR A 227 19.12 -0.11 6.07
N GLY A 228 18.77 0.88 6.91
CA GLY A 228 18.88 0.78 8.36
C GLY A 228 17.88 -0.21 8.97
N LYS A 229 18.05 -0.45 10.27
CA LYS A 229 17.07 -1.20 11.07
C LYS A 229 15.86 -0.34 11.46
N ASP A 230 16.09 0.96 11.59
CA ASP A 230 15.08 2.00 11.79
C ASP A 230 14.75 2.66 10.45
N ARG A 231 13.75 3.56 10.40
CA ARG A 231 13.17 4.15 9.18
C ARG A 231 14.06 5.16 8.47
N TYR A 232 15.32 4.83 8.28
CA TYR A 232 16.26 5.57 7.47
C TYR A 232 17.06 4.67 6.53
N LEU A 233 17.49 5.23 5.42
CA LEU A 233 18.40 4.59 4.49
C LEU A 233 19.29 5.65 3.84
N TRP A 234 20.45 5.24 3.34
CA TRP A 234 21.36 6.16 2.67
C TRP A 234 21.87 5.59 1.34
N ILE A 235 22.13 6.49 0.40
CA ILE A 235 22.69 6.19 -0.92
C ILE A 235 23.93 7.06 -1.08
N ASP A 236 25.07 6.42 -1.32
CA ASP A 236 26.32 7.11 -1.63
C ASP A 236 26.50 7.24 -3.14
N LEU A 237 26.42 8.48 -3.63
CA LEU A 237 26.49 8.79 -5.05
C LEU A 237 27.92 8.71 -5.61
N ALA A 238 28.94 8.70 -4.74
CA ALA A 238 30.34 8.62 -5.14
C ALA A 238 30.90 7.18 -5.05
N ALA A 239 30.18 6.26 -4.42
CA ALA A 239 30.56 4.86 -4.35
C ALA A 239 30.27 4.12 -5.67
N GLY A 240 31.08 3.10 -5.97
CA GLY A 240 30.98 2.28 -7.18
C GLY A 240 31.93 2.72 -8.31
N PRO A 241 31.60 2.42 -9.58
CA PRO A 241 30.37 1.74 -10.03
C PRO A 241 30.32 0.28 -9.57
N VAL A 242 29.14 -0.20 -9.18
CA VAL A 242 28.88 -1.61 -8.84
C VAL A 242 28.01 -2.24 -9.91
N ASP A 243 28.16 -3.55 -10.10
CA ASP A 243 27.36 -4.35 -11.04
C ASP A 243 26.69 -5.52 -10.31
N TYR A 244 25.40 -5.72 -10.58
CA TYR A 244 24.62 -6.87 -10.15
C TYR A 244 23.74 -7.35 -11.30
N GLY A 245 23.59 -8.66 -11.41
CA GLY A 245 22.57 -9.23 -12.26
C GLY A 245 22.92 -10.63 -12.76
N PRO A 246 22.15 -11.15 -13.72
CA PRO A 246 22.48 -12.38 -14.41
C PRO A 246 23.84 -12.28 -15.09
N ALA A 247 24.65 -13.33 -14.99
CA ALA A 247 26.04 -13.34 -15.39
C ALA A 247 26.28 -13.08 -16.89
N LEU A 248 25.32 -13.44 -17.75
CA LEU A 248 25.54 -13.54 -19.20
C LEU A 248 24.47 -12.80 -20.05
N SER A 249 23.62 -12.00 -19.38
CA SER A 249 22.55 -11.04 -19.83
C SER A 249 21.08 -11.50 -19.66
N GLY A 250 20.13 -10.55 -19.82
CA GLY A 250 18.82 -10.39 -19.13
C GLY A 250 17.76 -11.52 -19.13
N GLU A 251 16.54 -11.18 -18.72
CA GLU A 251 15.50 -12.13 -18.27
C GLU A 251 15.38 -13.42 -19.10
N GLY A 252 15.54 -14.58 -18.45
CA GLY A 252 15.35 -15.91 -19.04
C GLY A 252 16.51 -16.46 -19.88
N LEU A 253 17.66 -15.79 -19.95
CA LEU A 253 18.80 -16.28 -20.72
C LEU A 253 19.44 -17.54 -20.12
N LEU A 254 19.62 -18.56 -20.96
CA LEU A 254 20.45 -19.74 -20.70
C LEU A 254 21.84 -19.53 -21.33
N PRO A 255 22.90 -19.32 -20.54
CA PRO A 255 24.23 -19.08 -21.10
C PRO A 255 24.77 -20.25 -21.93
N ARG A 256 25.58 -19.93 -22.95
CA ARG A 256 26.31 -20.92 -23.76
C ARG A 256 27.64 -21.30 -23.07
N GLY A 257 28.01 -22.57 -23.13
CA GLY A 257 29.32 -23.07 -22.67
C GLY A 257 29.31 -23.63 -21.24
N GLU A 258 30.47 -24.07 -20.76
CA GLU A 258 30.64 -24.95 -19.58
C GLU A 258 30.12 -24.39 -18.24
N PHE A 259 29.73 -23.12 -18.19
CA PHE A 259 29.21 -22.44 -17.01
C PHE A 259 27.69 -22.61 -16.82
N HIS A 260 26.98 -23.20 -17.78
CA HIS A 260 25.55 -23.50 -17.67
C HIS A 260 25.31 -24.98 -17.33
N PRO A 261 24.44 -25.34 -16.35
CA PRO A 261 24.22 -26.73 -15.97
C PRO A 261 23.68 -27.62 -17.10
N LEU A 262 22.99 -27.05 -18.11
CA LEU A 262 22.59 -27.81 -19.31
C LEU A 262 23.74 -27.98 -20.33
N ALA A 263 24.73 -27.08 -20.36
CA ALA A 263 25.86 -27.22 -21.29
C ALA A 263 26.77 -28.39 -20.92
N THR A 264 26.88 -28.70 -19.62
CA THR A 264 27.54 -29.92 -19.13
C THR A 264 26.81 -31.22 -19.53
N LEU A 265 25.53 -31.16 -19.93
CA LEU A 265 24.77 -32.29 -20.48
C LEU A 265 25.11 -32.58 -21.94
N HIS A 266 25.61 -31.57 -22.67
CA HIS A 266 25.98 -31.68 -24.07
C HIS A 266 27.46 -32.12 -24.26
N GLY A 267 28.24 -32.22 -23.18
CA GLY A 267 29.60 -32.75 -23.17
C GLY A 267 29.66 -34.28 -23.03
N ARG A 268 30.86 -34.87 -23.22
CA ARG A 268 31.17 -36.32 -23.12
C ARG A 268 30.45 -37.01 -21.95
N PRO A 269 30.11 -38.31 -22.07
CA PRO A 269 29.26 -39.00 -21.10
C PRO A 269 29.83 -38.92 -19.68
N LYS A 270 29.22 -38.07 -18.85
CA LYS A 270 29.36 -38.12 -17.39
C LYS A 270 28.65 -39.37 -16.88
N SER A 271 29.09 -39.91 -15.74
CA SER A 271 28.35 -41.00 -15.07
C SER A 271 26.88 -40.60 -14.84
N GLN A 272 25.94 -41.54 -14.87
CA GLN A 272 24.51 -41.27 -14.61
C GLN A 272 24.30 -40.48 -13.30
N ARG A 273 25.12 -40.75 -12.28
CA ARG A 273 25.06 -40.05 -11.00
C ARG A 273 25.44 -38.57 -11.09
N ALA A 274 26.45 -38.24 -11.91
CA ALA A 274 26.86 -36.86 -12.14
C ALA A 274 25.83 -36.10 -13.00
N LEU A 275 25.25 -36.77 -14.00
CA LEU A 275 24.14 -36.26 -14.80
C LEU A 275 22.93 -35.88 -13.92
N TYR A 276 22.49 -36.79 -13.04
CA TYR A 276 21.36 -36.51 -12.14
C TYR A 276 21.70 -35.47 -11.08
N ALA A 277 22.95 -35.38 -10.64
CA ALA A 277 23.40 -34.31 -9.74
C ALA A 277 23.37 -32.93 -10.41
N ASP A 278 23.80 -32.84 -11.68
CA ASP A 278 23.76 -31.60 -12.48
C ASP A 278 22.30 -31.18 -12.77
N LEU A 279 21.43 -32.12 -13.15
CA LEU A 279 19.99 -31.88 -13.34
C LEU A 279 19.29 -31.47 -12.04
N ALA A 280 19.59 -32.15 -10.93
CA ALA A 280 19.08 -31.78 -9.62
C ALA A 280 19.57 -30.38 -9.22
N SER A 281 20.85 -30.06 -9.46
CA SER A 281 21.42 -28.73 -9.21
C SER A 281 20.77 -27.63 -10.04
N LEU A 282 20.35 -27.92 -11.28
CA LEU A 282 19.63 -26.98 -12.14
C LEU A 282 18.20 -26.72 -11.65
N VAL A 283 17.45 -27.79 -11.34
CA VAL A 283 16.11 -27.66 -10.75
C VAL A 283 16.20 -26.94 -9.39
N TRP A 284 17.31 -27.13 -8.69
CA TRP A 284 17.57 -26.61 -7.35
C TRP A 284 18.06 -25.17 -7.32
N SER A 285 18.96 -24.77 -8.22
CA SER A 285 19.45 -23.39 -8.32
C SER A 285 18.29 -22.42 -8.58
N ALA A 286 17.22 -22.91 -9.20
CA ALA A 286 15.99 -22.17 -9.38
C ALA A 286 15.19 -21.96 -8.08
N TYR A 287 15.25 -22.87 -7.08
CA TYR A 287 14.29 -22.86 -5.95
C TYR A 287 14.81 -23.50 -4.64
N GLN A 288 15.70 -22.80 -3.91
CA GLN A 288 16.09 -23.22 -2.54
C GLN A 288 14.92 -23.24 -1.54
N SER A 289 14.00 -22.30 -1.72
CA SER A 289 12.77 -22.20 -0.97
C SER A 289 11.69 -21.63 -1.87
N VAL A 290 10.50 -22.20 -1.81
CA VAL A 290 9.34 -21.75 -2.57
C VAL A 290 8.24 -21.40 -1.58
N ALA A 291 7.80 -20.15 -1.65
CA ALA A 291 6.57 -19.69 -1.03
C ALA A 291 5.39 -20.20 -1.86
N PHE A 292 4.34 -20.69 -1.21
CA PHE A 292 3.00 -20.92 -1.75
C PHE A 292 2.01 -20.09 -0.91
N LYS A 293 0.74 -20.03 -1.32
CA LYS A 293 -0.29 -19.26 -0.61
C LYS A 293 -0.44 -19.65 0.86
N ASP A 294 -0.28 -20.92 1.19
CA ASP A 294 -0.54 -21.52 2.50
C ASP A 294 0.63 -22.39 3.02
N MET A 295 1.73 -22.48 2.28
CA MET A 295 2.85 -23.37 2.57
C MET A 295 4.19 -22.76 2.15
N VAL A 296 5.27 -23.13 2.83
CA VAL A 296 6.64 -22.87 2.39
C VAL A 296 7.37 -24.20 2.29
N ILE A 297 7.95 -24.48 1.12
CA ILE A 297 8.81 -25.65 0.91
C ILE A 297 10.26 -25.18 0.85
N ALA A 298 11.12 -25.75 1.68
CA ALA A 298 12.56 -25.60 1.55
C ALA A 298 13.21 -26.98 1.54
N VAL A 299 14.31 -27.09 0.80
CA VAL A 299 15.02 -28.37 0.66
C VAL A 299 16.48 -28.13 1.01
N ARG A 300 17.08 -29.05 1.75
CA ARG A 300 18.47 -28.95 2.20
C ARG A 300 19.29 -29.98 1.46
N THR A 301 20.38 -29.55 0.82
CA THR A 301 21.23 -30.50 0.08
C THR A 301 22.43 -30.95 0.90
N ARG A 302 23.04 -32.06 0.48
CA ARG A 302 24.32 -32.53 1.05
C ARG A 302 25.50 -31.69 0.56
N ASN A 303 25.43 -31.08 -0.62
CA ASN A 303 26.47 -30.16 -1.08
C ASN A 303 26.39 -28.87 -0.26
N THR A 304 27.53 -28.24 0.03
CA THR A 304 27.56 -27.01 0.84
C THR A 304 27.25 -25.78 -0.01
N GLN A 305 27.72 -25.75 -1.26
CA GLN A 305 27.66 -24.61 -2.15
C GLN A 305 27.43 -25.02 -3.60
N THR A 306 26.84 -24.12 -4.39
CA THR A 306 26.74 -24.21 -5.85
C THR A 306 27.01 -22.86 -6.48
N VAL A 307 27.55 -22.85 -7.70
CA VAL A 307 27.63 -21.64 -8.53
C VAL A 307 26.21 -21.25 -8.93
N SER A 308 25.89 -19.95 -8.85
CA SER A 308 24.63 -19.41 -9.36
C SER A 308 24.84 -18.72 -10.72
N ASP A 309 23.75 -18.52 -11.46
CA ASP A 309 23.76 -17.79 -12.73
C ASP A 309 23.87 -16.26 -12.55
N TYR A 310 24.16 -15.79 -11.34
CA TYR A 310 24.27 -14.39 -11.00
C TYR A 310 25.72 -13.96 -10.81
N ASN A 311 26.01 -12.72 -11.17
CA ASN A 311 27.28 -12.05 -10.92
C ASN A 311 27.07 -10.81 -10.07
N CYS A 312 28.07 -10.49 -9.26
CA CYS A 312 28.22 -9.19 -8.64
C CYS A 312 29.68 -8.74 -8.63
N ASN A 313 29.92 -7.47 -8.94
CA ASN A 313 31.26 -6.87 -8.95
C ASN A 313 32.28 -7.67 -9.80
N GLY A 314 31.86 -8.15 -10.97
CA GLY A 314 32.69 -8.98 -11.85
C GLY A 314 32.97 -10.42 -11.35
N HIS A 315 32.29 -10.89 -10.29
CA HIS A 315 32.47 -12.22 -9.73
C HIS A 315 31.16 -13.03 -9.72
N HIS A 316 31.25 -14.34 -9.96
CA HIS A 316 30.11 -15.26 -9.85
C HIS A 316 29.65 -15.37 -8.40
N VAL A 317 28.35 -15.26 -8.17
CA VAL A 317 27.75 -15.44 -6.85
C VAL A 317 27.62 -16.93 -6.56
N PHE A 318 28.08 -17.33 -5.37
CA PHE A 318 27.90 -18.69 -4.86
C PHE A 318 26.72 -18.75 -3.92
N THR A 319 25.92 -19.80 -4.07
CA THR A 319 24.75 -20.04 -3.24
C THR A 319 25.06 -21.10 -2.19
N GLN A 320 24.83 -20.76 -0.92
CA GLN A 320 25.04 -21.66 0.22
C GLN A 320 23.84 -22.61 0.42
N THR A 321 23.83 -23.73 -0.29
CA THR A 321 22.67 -24.66 -0.35
C THR A 321 22.36 -25.43 0.94
N ARG A 322 23.22 -25.34 1.95
CA ARG A 322 22.95 -25.89 3.30
C ARG A 322 22.32 -24.88 4.25
N GLU A 323 22.46 -23.60 3.97
CA GLU A 323 22.00 -22.51 4.83
C GLU A 323 20.62 -22.05 4.37
N LEU A 324 19.59 -22.58 5.04
CA LEU A 324 18.20 -22.33 4.64
C LEU A 324 17.55 -21.15 5.34
N GLU A 325 18.19 -20.56 6.35
CA GLU A 325 17.58 -19.52 7.19
C GLU A 325 17.12 -18.33 6.36
N ARG A 326 18.01 -17.76 5.54
CA ARG A 326 17.72 -16.60 4.69
C ARG A 326 16.61 -16.90 3.66
N PRO A 327 16.70 -17.94 2.80
CA PRO A 327 15.64 -18.24 1.84
C PRO A 327 14.31 -18.60 2.50
N LEU A 328 14.32 -19.29 3.65
CA LEU A 328 13.11 -19.56 4.44
C LEU A 328 12.45 -18.27 4.94
N VAL A 329 13.22 -17.35 5.53
CA VAL A 329 12.69 -16.05 6.00
C VAL A 329 12.05 -15.29 4.84
N GLY A 330 12.71 -15.23 3.68
CA GLY A 330 12.15 -14.58 2.49
C GLY A 330 10.87 -15.25 1.98
N SER A 331 10.79 -16.57 2.00
CA SER A 331 9.58 -17.29 1.55
C SER A 331 8.42 -17.15 2.54
N ILE A 332 8.70 -17.19 3.84
CA ILE A 332 7.71 -16.96 4.90
C ILE A 332 7.14 -15.53 4.79
N LEU A 333 8.00 -14.53 4.57
CA LEU A 333 7.57 -13.14 4.38
C LEU A 333 6.64 -12.95 3.18
N GLN A 334 6.90 -13.66 2.09
CA GLN A 334 6.03 -13.66 0.90
C GLN A 334 4.68 -14.35 1.19
N SER A 335 4.70 -15.56 1.74
CA SER A 335 3.47 -16.34 1.99
C SER A 335 2.58 -15.73 3.06
N MET A 336 3.15 -15.33 4.20
CA MET A 336 2.37 -14.92 5.38
C MET A 336 1.97 -13.45 5.36
N TRP A 337 2.82 -12.57 4.81
CA TRP A 337 2.60 -11.11 4.88
C TRP A 337 2.62 -10.42 3.50
N GLY A 338 2.71 -11.19 2.41
CA GLY A 338 2.71 -10.64 1.05
C GLY A 338 3.88 -9.69 0.78
N VAL A 339 4.99 -9.82 1.52
CA VAL A 339 6.16 -8.94 1.30
C VAL A 339 6.85 -9.39 0.02
N SER A 340 6.75 -8.56 -1.02
CA SER A 340 7.41 -8.80 -2.30
C SER A 340 8.94 -8.88 -2.15
N PRO A 341 9.62 -9.76 -2.92
CA PRO A 341 11.07 -9.72 -3.06
C PRO A 341 11.58 -8.32 -3.42
N THR A 342 12.71 -7.91 -2.86
CA THR A 342 13.23 -6.54 -3.03
C THR A 342 13.73 -6.22 -4.43
N HIS A 343 13.92 -7.21 -5.30
CA HIS A 343 14.20 -6.98 -6.72
C HIS A 343 12.96 -6.82 -7.59
N LEU A 344 11.75 -6.99 -7.05
CA LEU A 344 10.54 -6.86 -7.85
C LEU A 344 9.92 -5.48 -7.63
N LEU A 345 9.65 -4.78 -8.73
CA LEU A 345 8.93 -3.50 -8.73
C LEU A 345 7.78 -3.55 -9.72
N TRP A 346 6.68 -2.87 -9.41
CA TRP A 346 5.60 -2.67 -10.37
C TRP A 346 5.89 -1.46 -11.23
N SER A 347 5.76 -1.60 -12.56
CA SER A 347 5.85 -0.47 -13.48
C SER A 347 4.48 -0.14 -14.06
N PRO A 348 3.89 1.02 -13.69
CA PRO A 348 2.64 1.48 -14.30
C PRO A 348 2.75 1.68 -15.81
N ARG A 349 3.94 2.04 -16.32
CA ARG A 349 4.18 2.24 -17.75
C ARG A 349 4.14 0.94 -18.54
N HIS A 350 4.71 -0.12 -18.00
CA HIS A 350 4.75 -1.43 -18.64
C HIS A 350 3.53 -2.30 -18.28
N ASN A 351 2.74 -1.87 -17.28
CA ASN A 351 1.65 -2.64 -16.69
C ASN A 351 2.09 -4.06 -16.30
N SER A 352 3.31 -4.17 -15.79
CA SER A 352 3.95 -5.43 -15.43
C SER A 352 4.90 -5.24 -14.24
N THR A 353 5.18 -6.35 -13.56
CA THR A 353 6.29 -6.42 -12.62
C THR A 353 7.60 -6.45 -13.42
N LEU A 354 8.59 -5.68 -12.97
CA LEU A 354 9.94 -5.65 -13.51
C LEU A 354 10.93 -6.12 -12.44
N VAL A 355 12.07 -6.64 -12.90
CA VAL A 355 13.20 -7.03 -12.06
C VAL A 355 14.23 -5.90 -12.02
N ASP A 356 14.54 -5.41 -10.82
CA ASP A 356 15.56 -4.41 -10.55
C ASP A 356 16.34 -4.77 -9.28
N TYR A 357 17.61 -5.12 -9.44
CA TYR A 357 18.44 -5.58 -8.34
C TYR A 357 19.02 -4.47 -7.46
N THR A 358 18.67 -3.20 -7.70
CA THR A 358 19.15 -2.05 -6.90
C THR A 358 18.96 -2.25 -5.39
N TRP A 359 17.86 -2.87 -4.97
CA TRP A 359 17.54 -3.13 -3.55
C TRP A 359 17.78 -4.58 -3.11
N SER A 360 18.56 -5.35 -3.88
CA SER A 360 18.84 -6.77 -3.58
C SER A 360 20.15 -7.03 -2.84
N VAL A 361 20.76 -5.98 -2.31
CA VAL A 361 21.96 -6.01 -1.47
C VAL A 361 21.67 -5.47 -0.07
N GLY A 362 22.58 -5.70 0.88
CA GLY A 362 22.43 -5.19 2.25
C GLY A 362 21.51 -6.03 3.13
N GLN A 363 20.64 -5.38 3.92
CA GLN A 363 19.73 -6.06 4.86
C GLN A 363 18.46 -6.56 4.16
N THR A 364 18.59 -7.61 3.36
CA THR A 364 17.44 -8.26 2.72
C THR A 364 17.56 -9.77 2.71
N PRO A 365 16.49 -10.52 3.06
CA PRO A 365 16.48 -11.96 2.89
C PRO A 365 16.27 -12.36 1.43
N PHE A 366 15.93 -11.41 0.56
CA PHE A 366 15.59 -11.65 -0.84
C PHE A 366 16.79 -11.55 -1.78
N GLY A 367 16.68 -12.22 -2.92
CA GLY A 367 17.69 -12.17 -3.98
C GLY A 367 18.98 -12.94 -3.63
N PRO A 368 19.93 -13.00 -4.57
CA PRO A 368 21.18 -13.74 -4.37
C PRO A 368 22.32 -12.86 -3.81
N PHE A 369 22.17 -11.53 -3.81
CA PHE A 369 23.28 -10.60 -3.52
C PHE A 369 23.39 -10.15 -2.06
N SER A 370 22.53 -10.69 -1.19
CA SER A 370 22.58 -10.49 0.25
C SER A 370 22.86 -11.79 0.98
N GLU A 371 23.79 -11.72 1.93
CA GLU A 371 24.12 -12.82 2.85
C GLU A 371 23.39 -12.69 4.19
N VAL A 372 22.66 -11.59 4.40
CA VAL A 372 22.11 -11.25 5.70
C VAL A 372 20.69 -11.81 5.84
N SER A 373 20.42 -12.54 6.94
CA SER A 373 19.09 -13.05 7.27
C SER A 373 18.24 -12.06 8.07
N SER A 374 18.81 -10.96 8.54
CA SER A 374 18.09 -9.93 9.29
C SER A 374 17.20 -9.05 8.40
N LEU A 375 16.07 -8.63 8.96
CA LEU A 375 15.12 -7.75 8.27
C LEU A 375 15.41 -6.26 8.51
N SER A 376 15.46 -5.51 7.42
CA SER A 376 15.42 -4.04 7.42
C SER A 376 14.06 -3.52 7.85
N PHE A 377 13.98 -2.21 8.15
CA PHE A 377 12.68 -1.59 8.44
C PHE A 377 11.70 -1.70 7.27
N VAL A 378 12.19 -1.68 6.02
CA VAL A 378 11.35 -1.72 4.81
C VAL A 378 10.54 -3.02 4.76
N GLN A 379 11.16 -4.17 5.06
CA GLN A 379 10.45 -5.45 5.09
C GLN A 379 9.48 -5.55 6.28
N LYS A 380 9.87 -5.06 7.45
CA LYS A 380 9.02 -5.08 8.66
C LYS A 380 7.79 -4.19 8.48
N ASP A 381 7.98 -2.99 7.98
CA ASP A 381 6.91 -2.02 7.73
C ASP A 381 6.04 -2.48 6.57
N ALA A 382 6.61 -3.09 5.52
CA ALA A 382 5.83 -3.72 4.45
C ALA A 382 4.94 -4.85 4.99
N ALA A 383 5.45 -5.72 5.85
CA ALA A 383 4.66 -6.82 6.42
C ALA A 383 3.44 -6.31 7.19
N ARG A 384 3.61 -5.26 8.01
CA ARG A 384 2.52 -4.62 8.75
C ARG A 384 1.57 -3.86 7.84
N ARG A 385 2.10 -3.05 6.92
CA ARG A 385 1.32 -2.24 5.98
C ARG A 385 0.47 -3.10 5.06
N ASN A 386 0.99 -4.21 4.54
CA ASN A 386 0.27 -5.09 3.62
C ASN A 386 -1.00 -5.67 4.25
N VAL A 387 -0.91 -6.10 5.52
CA VAL A 387 -2.08 -6.57 6.28
C VAL A 387 -3.12 -5.47 6.40
N LEU A 388 -2.70 -4.26 6.80
CA LEU A 388 -3.61 -3.14 7.02
C LEU A 388 -4.24 -2.61 5.73
N LEU A 389 -3.47 -2.51 4.64
CA LEU A 389 -4.01 -2.11 3.33
C LEU A 389 -4.99 -3.14 2.79
N THR A 390 -4.75 -4.43 3.02
CA THR A 390 -5.67 -5.50 2.60
C THR A 390 -6.96 -5.45 3.43
N SER A 391 -6.85 -5.32 4.76
CA SER A 391 -8.04 -5.17 5.63
C SER A 391 -8.82 -3.91 5.29
N LEU A 392 -8.16 -2.77 5.07
CA LEU A 392 -8.81 -1.53 4.65
C LEU A 392 -9.53 -1.70 3.31
N ASN A 393 -8.89 -2.36 2.33
CA ASN A 393 -9.53 -2.67 1.06
C ASN A 393 -10.78 -3.54 1.24
N GLN A 394 -10.73 -4.56 2.11
CA GLN A 394 -11.88 -5.40 2.44
C GLN A 394 -13.01 -4.58 3.09
N SER A 395 -12.71 -3.71 4.06
CA SER A 395 -13.72 -2.84 4.68
C SER A 395 -14.33 -1.86 3.68
N ILE A 396 -13.54 -1.33 2.73
CA ILE A 396 -14.02 -0.49 1.62
C ILE A 396 -14.95 -1.28 0.71
N THR A 397 -14.54 -2.46 0.24
CA THR A 397 -15.37 -3.32 -0.62
C THR A 397 -16.68 -3.69 0.08
N SER A 398 -16.62 -4.14 1.34
CA SER A 398 -17.82 -4.46 2.13
C SER A 398 -18.75 -3.26 2.29
N ALA A 399 -18.21 -2.05 2.46
CA ALA A 399 -19.01 -0.83 2.55
C ALA A 399 -19.73 -0.54 1.24
N VAL A 400 -19.02 -0.66 0.11
CA VAL A 400 -19.60 -0.47 -1.23
C VAL A 400 -20.70 -1.48 -1.48
N ASP A 401 -20.46 -2.77 -1.22
CA ASP A 401 -21.44 -3.84 -1.43
C ASP A 401 -22.73 -3.60 -0.65
N VAL A 402 -22.62 -3.19 0.62
CA VAL A 402 -23.81 -2.88 1.45
C VAL A 402 -24.54 -1.64 0.94
N LEU A 403 -23.82 -0.60 0.56
CA LEU A 403 -24.42 0.61 -0.01
C LEU A 403 -25.14 0.32 -1.33
N GLU A 404 -24.55 -0.48 -2.22
CA GLU A 404 -25.17 -0.91 -3.47
C GLU A 404 -26.41 -1.75 -3.22
N SER A 405 -26.38 -2.64 -2.22
CA SER A 405 -27.56 -3.39 -1.78
C SER A 405 -28.67 -2.44 -1.31
N ILE A 406 -28.36 -1.42 -0.51
CA ILE A 406 -29.34 -0.40 -0.10
C ILE A 406 -29.93 0.33 -1.32
N ALA A 407 -29.09 0.72 -2.30
CA ALA A 407 -29.54 1.37 -3.51
C ALA A 407 -30.48 0.48 -4.33
N ALA A 408 -30.16 -0.81 -4.46
CA ALA A 408 -30.98 -1.79 -5.16
C ALA A 408 -32.37 -1.98 -4.53
N HIS A 409 -32.49 -1.81 -3.22
CA HIS A 409 -33.76 -1.85 -2.49
C HIS A 409 -34.51 -0.51 -2.45
N GLY A 410 -34.14 0.44 -3.31
CA GLY A 410 -34.85 1.72 -3.45
C GLY A 410 -34.39 2.82 -2.50
N GLY A 411 -33.25 2.62 -1.82
CA GLY A 411 -32.60 3.61 -0.95
C GLY A 411 -32.83 3.36 0.54
N ASP A 412 -31.95 3.94 1.35
CA ASP A 412 -31.86 3.79 2.81
C ASP A 412 -33.19 4.12 3.52
N ARG A 413 -33.90 5.17 3.08
CA ARG A 413 -35.17 5.60 3.68
C ARG A 413 -36.34 4.66 3.41
N LYS A 414 -36.34 3.98 2.26
CA LYS A 414 -37.40 3.03 1.92
C LYS A 414 -37.16 1.70 2.59
N LEU A 415 -35.89 1.32 2.70
CA LEU A 415 -35.47 0.06 3.30
C LEU A 415 -35.53 0.10 4.83
N LEU A 416 -35.01 1.16 5.47
CA LEU A 416 -34.81 1.22 6.92
C LEU A 416 -35.94 1.99 7.62
N LYS A 417 -36.49 1.43 8.69
CA LYS A 417 -37.44 2.13 9.59
C LYS A 417 -36.76 3.31 10.29
N GLN A 418 -37.53 4.26 10.81
CA GLN A 418 -36.98 5.52 11.35
C GLN A 418 -35.91 5.32 12.45
N ASN A 419 -36.06 4.35 13.34
CA ASN A 419 -35.05 4.01 14.35
C ASN A 419 -33.79 3.35 13.74
N GLN A 420 -33.97 2.40 12.82
CA GLN A 420 -32.90 1.72 12.10
C GLN A 420 -32.11 2.69 11.22
N HIS A 421 -32.80 3.65 10.61
CA HIS A 421 -32.22 4.72 9.81
C HIS A 421 -31.30 5.60 10.66
N VAL A 422 -31.75 6.02 11.85
CA VAL A 422 -30.90 6.80 12.77
C VAL A 422 -29.66 6.01 13.18
N GLU A 423 -29.80 4.74 13.52
CA GLU A 423 -28.66 3.90 13.88
C GLU A 423 -27.69 3.71 12.71
N PHE A 424 -28.20 3.43 11.51
CA PHE A 424 -27.41 3.33 10.28
C PHE A 424 -26.56 4.59 10.06
N ILE A 425 -27.15 5.78 10.17
CA ILE A 425 -26.40 7.04 10.00
C ILE A 425 -25.31 7.20 11.07
N GLN A 426 -25.62 6.89 12.33
CA GLN A 426 -24.65 6.99 13.42
C GLN A 426 -23.48 6.02 13.23
N ARG A 427 -23.78 4.78 12.88
CA ARG A 427 -22.80 3.72 12.59
C ARG A 427 -21.95 4.07 11.37
N TRP A 428 -22.57 4.52 10.28
CA TRP A 428 -21.87 4.91 9.05
C TRP A 428 -20.88 6.03 9.30
N ASN A 429 -21.30 7.07 10.04
CA ASN A 429 -20.44 8.20 10.34
C ASN A 429 -19.28 7.80 11.26
N LEU A 430 -19.52 6.93 12.25
CA LEU A 430 -18.45 6.40 13.10
C LEU A 430 -17.49 5.51 12.30
N PHE A 431 -18.01 4.64 11.44
CA PHE A 431 -17.23 3.80 10.53
C PHE A 431 -16.32 4.65 9.65
N LYS A 432 -16.87 5.64 8.94
CA LYS A 432 -16.09 6.53 8.07
C LYS A 432 -15.02 7.28 8.84
N TYR A 433 -15.36 7.80 10.01
CA TYR A 433 -14.41 8.48 10.89
C TYR A 433 -13.26 7.55 11.32
N LYS A 434 -13.56 6.30 11.70
CA LYS A 434 -12.53 5.31 12.05
C LYS A 434 -11.65 4.97 10.84
N LEU A 435 -12.20 4.86 9.63
CA LEU A 435 -11.38 4.67 8.42
C LEU A 435 -10.44 5.87 8.17
N ASP A 436 -10.92 7.10 8.32
CA ASP A 436 -10.09 8.30 8.17
C ASP A 436 -8.96 8.33 9.21
N LYS A 437 -9.25 7.91 10.45
CA LYS A 437 -8.25 7.77 11.51
C LYS A 437 -7.28 6.62 11.27
N ALA A 438 -7.72 5.52 10.68
CA ALA A 438 -6.86 4.42 10.26
C ALA A 438 -5.87 4.88 9.18
N VAL A 439 -6.35 5.61 8.16
CA VAL A 439 -5.50 6.21 7.12
C VAL A 439 -4.52 7.22 7.71
N SER A 440 -4.98 8.07 8.65
CA SER A 440 -4.12 9.02 9.35
C SER A 440 -3.06 8.34 10.23
N ALA A 441 -3.39 7.25 10.94
CA ALA A 441 -2.42 6.48 11.69
C ALA A 441 -1.40 5.79 10.76
N LEU A 442 -1.88 5.21 9.65
CA LEU A 442 -1.04 4.63 8.60
C LEU A 442 -0.06 5.64 7.99
N SER A 443 -0.48 6.90 7.76
CA SER A 443 0.40 7.92 7.18
C SER A 443 1.57 8.29 8.10
N HIS A 444 1.37 8.18 9.41
CA HIS A 444 2.41 8.34 10.42
C HIS A 444 3.15 7.03 10.71
N LEU A 445 2.84 5.97 9.96
CA LEU A 445 3.39 4.63 10.14
C LEU A 445 3.16 4.07 11.57
N ASP A 446 2.07 4.49 12.20
CA ASP A 446 1.56 3.94 13.47
C ASP A 446 0.63 2.77 13.16
N PHE A 447 1.25 1.62 12.91
CA PHE A 447 0.55 0.41 12.50
C PHE A 447 -0.37 -0.16 13.59
N GLU A 448 -0.03 0.04 14.86
CA GLU A 448 -0.84 -0.47 15.99
C GLU A 448 -2.15 0.32 16.10
N MET A 449 -2.07 1.64 16.06
CA MET A 449 -3.26 2.50 16.09
C MET A 449 -4.11 2.32 14.84
N ALA A 450 -3.48 2.16 13.66
CA ALA A 450 -4.19 1.85 12.43
C ALA A 450 -4.96 0.52 12.52
N LEU A 451 -4.32 -0.53 13.05
CA LEU A 451 -4.95 -1.83 13.24
C LEU A 451 -6.16 -1.75 14.18
N TYR A 452 -6.01 -1.02 15.29
CA TYR A 452 -7.11 -0.77 16.22
C TYR A 452 -8.31 -0.12 15.52
N TYR A 453 -8.09 0.96 14.77
CA TYR A 453 -9.17 1.66 14.08
C TYR A 453 -9.87 0.80 13.03
N LEU A 454 -9.13 0.01 12.25
CA LEU A 454 -9.71 -0.91 11.27
C LEU A 454 -10.59 -1.96 11.94
N ARG A 455 -10.07 -2.66 12.95
CA ARG A 455 -10.85 -3.68 13.68
C ARG A 455 -12.05 -3.09 14.41
N SER A 456 -11.88 -1.90 15.01
CA SER A 456 -12.99 -1.19 15.63
C SER A 456 -14.05 -0.78 14.61
N SER A 457 -13.67 -0.50 13.36
CA SER A 457 -14.61 -0.16 12.27
C SER A 457 -15.38 -1.38 11.76
N ASP A 458 -14.80 -2.58 11.86
CA ASP A 458 -15.48 -3.82 11.44
C ASP A 458 -16.76 -4.08 12.26
N HIS A 459 -16.80 -3.70 13.54
CA HIS A 459 -18.02 -3.78 14.35
C HIS A 459 -19.14 -2.89 13.79
N ASP A 460 -18.81 -1.68 13.35
CA ASP A 460 -19.79 -0.78 12.75
C ASP A 460 -20.27 -1.30 11.40
N MET A 461 -19.36 -1.84 10.58
CA MET A 461 -19.71 -2.45 9.30
C MET A 461 -20.58 -3.69 9.48
N TYR A 462 -20.26 -4.55 10.45
CA TYR A 462 -21.06 -5.72 10.78
C TYR A 462 -22.48 -5.33 11.21
N ALA A 463 -22.61 -4.35 12.11
CA ALA A 463 -23.91 -3.85 12.56
C ALA A 463 -24.73 -3.24 11.40
N ILE A 464 -24.08 -2.49 10.50
CA ILE A 464 -24.73 -1.95 9.30
C ILE A 464 -25.22 -3.08 8.38
N HIS A 465 -24.39 -4.09 8.14
CA HIS A 465 -24.76 -5.25 7.33
C HIS A 465 -25.96 -5.99 7.94
N ASP A 466 -25.97 -6.20 9.25
CA ASP A 466 -27.07 -6.83 9.98
C ASP A 466 -28.38 -6.03 9.86
N LEU A 467 -28.33 -4.71 10.06
CA LEU A 467 -29.48 -3.81 9.87
C LEU A 467 -30.07 -3.93 8.46
N VAL A 468 -29.22 -3.88 7.43
CA VAL A 468 -29.64 -3.95 6.03
C VAL A 468 -30.18 -5.33 5.66
N TYR A 469 -29.54 -6.40 6.16
CA TYR A 469 -29.96 -7.77 5.92
C TYR A 469 -31.32 -8.08 6.54
N HIS A 470 -31.57 -7.62 7.76
CA HIS A 470 -32.87 -7.79 8.40
C HIS A 470 -33.95 -6.94 7.74
N ALA A 471 -33.64 -5.70 7.37
CA ALA A 471 -34.58 -4.83 6.67
C ALA A 471 -34.97 -5.37 5.29
N SER A 472 -34.03 -5.94 4.53
CA SER A 472 -34.30 -6.47 3.18
C SER A 472 -35.24 -7.67 3.19
N LYS A 473 -35.25 -8.47 4.26
CA LYS A 473 -36.20 -9.58 4.43
C LYS A 473 -37.64 -9.13 4.63
N GLU A 474 -37.85 -7.92 5.12
CA GLU A 474 -39.18 -7.36 5.34
C GLU A 474 -39.73 -6.66 4.08
N VAL A 475 -38.94 -6.54 3.01
CA VAL A 475 -39.37 -5.91 1.77
C VAL A 475 -40.20 -6.88 0.95
N GLU A 476 -41.49 -6.59 0.83
CA GLU A 476 -42.37 -7.31 -0.10
C GLU A 476 -42.19 -6.78 -1.53
N ALA A 477 -41.90 -7.69 -2.46
CA ALA A 477 -41.88 -7.37 -3.87
C ALA A 477 -43.31 -7.09 -4.36
N SER A 478 -43.64 -5.80 -4.57
CA SER A 478 -44.88 -5.43 -5.25
C SER A 478 -44.62 -5.27 -6.75
N LEU A 479 -45.29 -6.10 -7.57
CA LEU A 479 -45.36 -5.89 -9.01
C LEU A 479 -46.24 -4.66 -9.23
N VAL A 480 -45.61 -3.52 -9.53
CA VAL A 480 -46.34 -2.37 -10.08
C VAL A 480 -46.71 -2.73 -11.51
N CYS A 481 -47.88 -3.36 -11.68
CA CYS A 481 -48.43 -3.61 -13.01
C CYS A 481 -48.49 -2.28 -13.76
N PHE A 482 -47.98 -2.28 -15.00
CA PHE A 482 -48.03 -1.13 -15.88
C PHE A 482 -49.45 -0.55 -15.87
N LYS A 483 -49.58 0.72 -15.52
CA LYS A 483 -50.84 1.44 -15.66
C LYS A 483 -51.13 1.46 -17.15
N ASP A 484 -52.18 0.76 -17.58
CA ASP A 484 -52.54 0.67 -19.00
C ASP A 484 -52.52 2.08 -19.61
N PRO A 485 -51.92 2.25 -20.81
CA PRO A 485 -51.92 3.54 -21.46
C PRO A 485 -53.36 4.03 -21.59
N PRO A 486 -53.65 5.32 -21.32
CA PRO A 486 -55.01 5.83 -21.38
C PRO A 486 -55.60 5.51 -22.75
N PHE A 487 -56.80 4.93 -22.76
CA PHE A 487 -57.50 4.52 -23.97
C PHE A 487 -57.44 5.66 -25.01
N PRO A 488 -57.07 5.40 -26.28
CA PRO A 488 -56.71 6.43 -27.24
C PRO A 488 -57.95 7.13 -27.82
N TRP A 489 -58.68 7.86 -26.97
CA TRP A 489 -59.91 8.60 -27.30
C TRP A 489 -59.73 9.51 -28.51
N LYS A 490 -58.55 10.14 -28.65
CA LYS A 490 -58.24 11.00 -29.81
C LYS A 490 -58.31 10.24 -31.15
N SER A 491 -57.71 9.05 -31.23
CA SER A 491 -57.76 8.24 -32.45
C SER A 491 -59.17 7.76 -32.74
N VAL A 492 -59.88 7.27 -31.72
CA VAL A 492 -61.26 6.79 -31.87
C VAL A 492 -62.20 7.93 -32.32
N SER A 493 -62.08 9.11 -31.73
CA SER A 493 -62.86 10.29 -32.13
C SER A 493 -62.53 10.76 -33.55
N LEU A 494 -61.25 10.75 -33.96
CA LEU A 494 -60.87 11.09 -35.34
C LEU A 494 -61.43 10.08 -36.34
N SER A 495 -61.35 8.79 -36.05
CA SER A 495 -61.91 7.74 -36.91
C SER A 495 -63.44 7.83 -36.99
N ALA A 496 -64.12 8.09 -35.88
CA ALA A 496 -65.57 8.29 -35.85
C ALA A 496 -65.99 9.52 -36.65
N PHE A 497 -65.27 10.64 -36.51
CA PHE A 497 -65.52 11.85 -37.29
C PHE A 497 -65.24 11.62 -38.78
N GLY A 498 -64.16 10.91 -39.13
CA GLY A 498 -63.85 10.52 -40.50
C GLY A 498 -64.93 9.66 -41.13
N PHE A 499 -65.45 8.66 -40.38
CA PHE A 499 -66.56 7.83 -40.82
C PHE A 499 -67.85 8.64 -41.03
N LEU A 500 -68.19 9.54 -40.11
CA LEU A 500 -69.35 10.41 -40.23
C LEU A 500 -69.21 11.38 -41.41
N ALA A 501 -68.03 11.96 -41.62
CA ALA A 501 -67.75 12.83 -42.76
C ALA A 501 -67.83 12.06 -44.08
N PHE A 502 -67.28 10.85 -44.14
CA PHE A 502 -67.39 9.98 -45.30
C PHE A 502 -68.85 9.62 -45.60
N PHE A 503 -69.63 9.22 -44.59
CA PHE A 503 -71.06 8.95 -44.72
C PHE A 503 -71.84 10.18 -45.18
N TYR A 504 -71.51 11.36 -44.64
CA TYR A 504 -72.14 12.61 -45.05
C TYR A 504 -71.83 12.95 -46.51
N VAL A 505 -70.57 12.83 -46.94
CA VAL A 505 -70.16 13.05 -48.34
C VAL A 505 -70.81 12.03 -49.27
N TYR A 506 -70.87 10.75 -48.87
CA TYR A 506 -71.51 9.68 -49.64
C TYR A 506 -73.02 9.93 -49.79
N ALA A 507 -73.72 10.24 -48.69
CA ALA A 507 -75.15 10.53 -48.70
C ALA A 507 -75.50 11.82 -49.48
N LYS A 508 -74.58 12.78 -49.57
CA LYS A 508 -74.73 14.03 -50.32
C LYS A 508 -74.04 14.02 -51.68
N ARG A 509 -73.51 12.88 -52.15
CA ARG A 509 -72.64 12.84 -53.35
C ARG A 509 -73.33 13.44 -54.57
N ASP A 510 -74.62 13.16 -54.77
CA ASP A 510 -75.36 13.61 -55.95
C ASP A 510 -75.67 15.12 -55.90
N LYS A 511 -75.56 15.74 -54.72
CA LYS A 511 -75.68 17.20 -54.50
C LYS A 511 -74.32 17.90 -54.56
N LEU A 512 -73.25 17.26 -54.07
CA LEU A 512 -71.88 17.79 -54.05
C LEU A 512 -71.15 17.66 -55.39
N PHE A 513 -71.38 16.56 -56.12
CA PHE A 513 -70.72 16.27 -57.41
C PHE A 513 -71.66 16.45 -58.61
N ARG A 514 -72.60 17.40 -58.54
CA ARG A 514 -73.49 17.72 -59.66
C ARG A 514 -72.68 18.37 -60.79
N ASN A 515 -72.23 17.55 -61.73
CA ASN A 515 -71.49 17.96 -62.90
C ASN A 515 -72.36 18.87 -63.80
N LYS A 516 -71.95 20.14 -63.98
CA LYS A 516 -72.55 21.08 -64.95
C LYS A 516 -72.14 20.73 -66.39
N ARG A 517 -72.36 19.49 -66.82
CA ARG A 517 -72.30 19.08 -68.22
C ARG A 517 -73.45 18.11 -68.49
N LYS A 518 -74.61 18.71 -68.75
CA LYS A 518 -75.69 18.27 -69.65
C LYS A 518 -76.93 19.12 -69.34
N GLN A 519 -76.92 20.35 -69.85
CA GLN A 519 -78.13 21.00 -70.35
C GLN A 519 -77.76 21.50 -71.74
N PHE A 520 -78.51 21.02 -72.71
CA PHE A 520 -78.58 21.56 -74.07
C PHE A 520 -78.99 23.03 -74.04
#